data_AF-A0A352C734-F1
#
_entry.id   AF-A0A352C734-F1
#
_cell.length_a   1.000
_cell.length_b   1.000
_cell.length_c   1.000
_cell.angle_alpha   90.00
_cell.angle_beta   90.00
_cell.angle_gamma   90.00
#
_symmetry.space_group_name_H-M   'P 1'
#
loop_
_entity.id
_entity.type
_entity.pdbx_description
1 polymer ?
#
loop_
_entity_poly.entity_id
_entity_poly.type
_entity_poly.pdbx_seq_one_letter_code
_entity_poly.pdbx_strand_id
1 'polypeptide(L)'
;MKIFLNIIFLSLCALSIFADDIDVFGVDDITQQKILKRFGRPVLMNQKKIFYARSSGVNMEQKNLEQAIVHQFHLPAVRFENVYYPNHSFYTTIEVLPKPLQESASYQYIPKKPYDLIDRMIIFKDEAIKLYLKQPQLASELQCLDFHCLVEEHSILQSELDDFRKLVPQQMVLVDKTLLGDKNLERQRAAIFLLAYYPNHKLILQRLETLLHHQNRFIVHDTLRLLGEYLKHYPKTSVNIKQISNFLSAHDLAVRHKALLVLEVLAHQKCHHLELKQEAGQALLELLKLKQPNNHELAYQILCLISQKNDADTDLPAWNKWLEDGK
;
A
#
# COMPACT_ATOMS: atom_id res chain seq x y z
N MET A 1 -62.71 14.03 27.49
CA MET A 1 -62.92 13.54 26.11
C MET A 1 -61.61 13.77 25.37
N LYS A 2 -60.67 12.81 25.44
CA LYS A 2 -60.34 11.83 24.39
C LYS A 2 -60.03 12.49 23.03
N ILE A 3 -58.94 12.27 22.31
CA ILE A 3 -57.77 11.37 22.43
C ILE A 3 -56.82 11.77 21.26
N PHE A 4 -55.52 11.87 21.55
CA PHE A 4 -54.37 11.57 20.66
C PHE A 4 -54.14 12.37 19.37
N LEU A 5 -53.41 13.47 19.53
CA LEU A 5 -52.41 13.95 18.57
C LEU A 5 -51.08 13.22 18.88
N ASN A 6 -50.90 12.00 18.36
CA ASN A 6 -49.59 11.33 18.39
C ASN A 6 -49.06 11.26 16.96
N ILE A 7 -48.37 12.33 16.59
CA ILE A 7 -47.41 12.33 15.49
C ILE A 7 -46.31 11.36 15.91
N ILE A 8 -46.49 10.09 15.57
CA ILE A 8 -45.42 9.12 15.46
C ILE A 8 -44.65 9.51 14.19
N PHE A 9 -43.92 10.63 14.27
CA PHE A 9 -42.64 10.74 13.56
C PHE A 9 -41.68 9.90 14.41
N LEU A 10 -41.88 8.58 14.36
CA LEU A 10 -40.87 7.62 14.76
C LEU A 10 -39.75 7.91 13.77
N SER A 11 -38.86 8.77 14.25
CA SER A 11 -37.55 9.00 13.72
C SER A 11 -36.98 7.63 13.41
N LEU A 12 -37.07 7.27 12.13
CA LEU A 12 -36.21 6.30 11.48
C LEU A 12 -34.80 6.89 11.47
N CYS A 13 -34.28 7.27 12.64
CA CYS A 13 -32.92 6.95 13.03
C CYS A 13 -32.83 5.43 13.01
N ALA A 14 -32.88 4.86 11.80
CA ALA A 14 -32.10 3.70 11.47
C ALA A 14 -30.71 4.08 11.96
N LEU A 15 -30.36 3.58 13.13
CA LEU A 15 -28.99 3.45 13.59
C LEU A 15 -28.35 2.63 12.48
N SER A 16 -27.88 3.32 11.45
CA SER A 16 -26.88 2.83 10.54
C SER A 16 -25.68 2.62 11.44
N ILE A 17 -25.64 1.44 12.05
CA ILE A 17 -24.43 0.83 12.57
C ILE A 17 -23.58 0.66 11.32
N PHE A 18 -22.93 1.74 10.91
CA PHE A 18 -21.90 1.68 9.91
C PHE A 18 -20.87 0.70 10.47
N ALA A 19 -20.40 -0.20 9.62
CA ALA A 19 -19.27 -1.03 9.99
C ALA A 19 -18.08 -0.07 10.07
N ASP A 20 -17.72 0.37 11.27
CA ASP A 20 -16.71 1.41 11.49
C ASP A 20 -15.35 1.08 10.83
N ASP A 21 -15.10 -0.20 10.60
CA ASP A 21 -13.88 -0.72 9.97
C ASP A 21 -13.99 -0.96 8.45
N ILE A 22 -15.05 -0.45 7.78
CA ILE A 22 -15.26 -0.61 6.34
C ILE A 22 -15.42 0.73 5.63
N ASP A 23 -14.68 0.89 4.55
CA ASP A 23 -14.80 2.02 3.63
C ASP A 23 -14.89 1.55 2.16
N VAL A 24 -15.08 2.52 1.25
CA VAL A 24 -15.14 2.30 -0.20
C VAL A 24 -14.21 3.31 -0.84
N PHE A 25 -13.43 2.89 -1.83
CA PHE A 25 -12.52 3.75 -2.57
C PHE A 25 -12.78 3.67 -4.09
N GLY A 26 -12.58 4.78 -4.79
CA GLY A 26 -12.66 4.84 -6.26
C GLY A 26 -14.03 5.22 -6.84
N VAL A 27 -14.95 5.74 -6.03
CA VAL A 27 -16.26 6.29 -6.45
C VAL A 27 -16.57 7.56 -5.68
N ASP A 28 -17.60 8.30 -6.11
CA ASP A 28 -18.09 9.49 -5.41
C ASP A 28 -18.71 9.17 -4.04
N ASP A 29 -18.75 10.17 -3.15
CA ASP A 29 -19.25 10.04 -1.78
C ASP A 29 -20.70 9.49 -1.73
N ILE A 30 -21.57 9.87 -2.68
CA ILE A 30 -22.97 9.42 -2.71
C ILE A 30 -23.01 7.91 -3.00
N THR A 31 -22.24 7.46 -3.98
CA THR A 31 -22.14 6.03 -4.33
C THR A 31 -21.50 5.23 -3.20
N GLN A 32 -20.41 5.73 -2.59
CA GLN A 32 -19.78 5.12 -1.40
C GLN A 32 -20.80 4.89 -0.28
N GLN A 33 -21.57 5.93 0.10
CA GLN A 33 -22.56 5.82 1.17
C GLN A 33 -23.67 4.80 0.86
N LYS A 34 -24.11 4.73 -0.40
CA LYS A 34 -25.10 3.71 -0.83
C LYS A 34 -24.53 2.30 -0.72
N ILE A 35 -23.28 2.09 -1.11
CA ILE A 35 -22.59 0.79 -0.99
C ILE A 35 -22.48 0.40 0.49
N LEU A 36 -21.96 1.29 1.34
CA LEU A 36 -21.79 1.02 2.77
C LEU A 36 -23.12 0.72 3.47
N LYS A 37 -24.16 1.51 3.18
CA LYS A 37 -25.51 1.30 3.75
C LYS A 37 -26.09 -0.07 3.40
N ARG A 38 -25.84 -0.58 2.20
CA ARG A 38 -26.41 -1.85 1.73
C ARG A 38 -25.53 -3.06 2.05
N PHE A 39 -24.22 -2.93 1.84
CA PHE A 39 -23.26 -4.03 1.83
C PHE A 39 -22.25 -3.99 2.97
N GLY A 40 -22.11 -2.89 3.72
CA GLY A 40 -21.13 -2.77 4.80
C GLY A 40 -21.24 -3.91 5.83
N ARG A 41 -22.42 -4.14 6.40
CA ARG A 41 -22.60 -5.24 7.37
C ARG A 41 -22.35 -6.63 6.77
N PRO A 42 -22.91 -7.01 5.60
CA PRO A 42 -22.56 -8.27 4.93
C PRO A 42 -21.06 -8.47 4.71
N VAL A 43 -20.35 -7.43 4.24
CA VAL A 43 -18.90 -7.47 4.05
C VAL A 43 -18.19 -7.70 5.39
N LEU A 44 -18.54 -6.96 6.44
CA LEU A 44 -17.93 -7.11 7.77
C LEU A 44 -18.06 -8.54 8.30
N MET A 45 -19.26 -9.12 8.19
CA MET A 45 -19.52 -10.47 8.69
C MET A 45 -18.72 -11.52 7.92
N ASN A 46 -18.70 -11.42 6.58
CA ASN A 46 -17.92 -12.33 5.74
C ASN A 46 -16.42 -12.24 6.05
N GLN A 47 -15.89 -11.04 6.25
CA GLN A 47 -14.47 -10.87 6.51
C GLN A 47 -14.05 -11.36 7.91
N LYS A 48 -14.87 -11.11 8.94
CA LYS A 48 -14.64 -11.71 10.27
C LYS A 48 -14.59 -13.23 10.17
N LYS A 49 -15.48 -13.85 9.39
CA LYS A 49 -15.50 -15.30 9.16
C LYS A 49 -14.22 -15.79 8.48
N ILE A 50 -13.75 -15.13 7.41
CA ILE A 50 -12.47 -15.48 6.74
C ILE A 50 -11.31 -15.42 7.73
N PHE A 51 -11.24 -14.32 8.49
CA PHE A 51 -10.18 -14.08 9.44
C PHE A 51 -10.10 -15.19 10.52
N TYR A 52 -11.23 -15.51 11.16
CA TYR A 52 -11.27 -16.55 12.18
C TYR A 52 -11.02 -17.95 11.63
N ALA A 53 -11.45 -18.22 10.38
CA ALA A 53 -11.18 -19.50 9.72
C ALA A 53 -9.71 -19.68 9.32
N ARG A 54 -8.90 -18.62 9.32
CA ARG A 54 -7.53 -18.59 8.76
C ARG A 54 -7.46 -19.18 7.35
N SER A 55 -8.54 -19.05 6.58
CA SER A 55 -8.65 -19.66 5.26
C SER A 55 -7.91 -18.81 4.23
N SER A 56 -6.89 -19.39 3.58
CA SER A 56 -6.15 -18.75 2.48
C SER A 56 -6.74 -19.04 1.09
N GLY A 57 -7.88 -19.72 1.01
CA GLY A 57 -8.54 -20.08 -0.24
C GLY A 57 -9.46 -18.99 -0.78
N VAL A 58 -9.81 -19.11 -2.06
CA VAL A 58 -10.84 -18.28 -2.70
C VAL A 58 -12.15 -18.44 -1.93
N ASN A 59 -12.60 -17.38 -1.26
CA ASN A 59 -13.89 -17.37 -0.60
C ASN A 59 -15.00 -17.05 -1.62
N MET A 60 -15.81 -18.05 -1.96
CA MET A 60 -16.96 -17.89 -2.85
C MET A 60 -17.98 -16.86 -2.34
N GLU A 61 -18.15 -16.74 -1.02
CA GLU A 61 -19.03 -15.73 -0.41
C GLU A 61 -18.52 -14.31 -0.67
N GLN A 62 -17.19 -14.08 -0.60
CA GLN A 62 -16.58 -12.81 -0.99
C GLN A 62 -16.83 -12.51 -2.47
N LYS A 63 -16.57 -13.47 -3.37
CA LYS A 63 -16.80 -13.28 -4.81
C LYS A 63 -18.26 -12.96 -5.13
N ASN A 64 -19.20 -13.60 -4.44
CA ASN A 64 -20.63 -13.32 -4.59
C ASN A 64 -20.99 -11.91 -4.13
N LEU A 65 -20.40 -11.43 -3.01
CA LEU A 65 -20.61 -10.06 -2.54
C LEU A 65 -20.02 -9.03 -3.51
N GLU A 66 -18.79 -9.24 -3.99
CA GLU A 66 -18.16 -8.38 -5.01
C GLU A 66 -19.03 -8.28 -6.27
N GLN A 67 -19.51 -9.42 -6.79
CA GLN A 67 -20.42 -9.47 -7.95
C GLN A 67 -21.77 -8.79 -7.68
N ALA A 68 -22.34 -8.95 -6.48
CA ALA A 68 -23.60 -8.30 -6.11
C ALA A 68 -23.47 -6.77 -6.09
N ILE A 69 -22.35 -6.24 -5.58
CA ILE A 69 -22.05 -4.80 -5.60
C ILE A 69 -21.89 -4.33 -7.05
N VAL A 70 -21.10 -5.04 -7.86
CA VAL A 70 -20.90 -4.75 -9.29
C VAL A 70 -22.23 -4.65 -10.04
N HIS A 71 -23.10 -5.65 -9.88
CA HIS A 71 -24.38 -5.69 -10.59
C HIS A 71 -25.34 -4.58 -10.12
N GLN A 72 -25.44 -4.35 -8.80
CA GLN A 72 -26.38 -3.39 -8.24
C GLN A 72 -26.02 -1.93 -8.56
N PHE A 73 -24.73 -1.61 -8.64
CA PHE A 73 -24.24 -0.25 -8.85
C PHE A 73 -23.67 -0.01 -10.25
N HIS A 74 -23.78 -0.99 -11.15
CA HIS A 74 -23.26 -0.92 -12.52
C HIS A 74 -21.76 -0.56 -12.59
N LEU A 75 -20.97 -1.12 -11.68
CA LEU A 75 -19.54 -0.85 -11.59
C LEU A 75 -18.73 -1.82 -12.48
N PRO A 76 -17.56 -1.45 -13.01
CA PRO A 76 -16.78 -2.35 -13.86
C PRO A 76 -16.24 -3.56 -13.11
N ALA A 77 -15.72 -3.35 -11.89
CA ALA A 77 -15.32 -4.40 -10.97
C ALA A 77 -15.18 -3.85 -9.54
N VAL A 78 -15.22 -4.76 -8.56
CA VAL A 78 -15.01 -4.48 -7.14
C VAL A 78 -14.10 -5.54 -6.56
N ARG A 79 -13.28 -5.16 -5.57
CA ARG A 79 -12.42 -6.07 -4.81
C ARG A 79 -12.35 -5.66 -3.35
N PHE A 80 -12.33 -6.62 -2.44
CA PHE A 80 -12.08 -6.33 -1.02
C PHE A 80 -10.60 -6.41 -0.71
N GLU A 81 -10.04 -5.32 -0.18
CA GLU A 81 -8.68 -5.23 0.34
C GLU A 81 -8.72 -5.22 1.87
N ASN A 82 -8.08 -6.20 2.49
CA ASN A 82 -8.17 -6.45 3.92
C ASN A 82 -6.82 -6.25 4.60
N VAL A 83 -6.80 -5.54 5.71
CA VAL A 83 -5.59 -5.34 6.52
C VAL A 83 -5.90 -5.71 7.97
N TYR A 84 -5.01 -6.53 8.54
CA TYR A 84 -5.07 -6.92 9.94
C TYR A 84 -3.91 -6.28 10.71
N TYR A 85 -4.23 -5.70 11.86
CA TYR A 85 -3.27 -5.13 12.79
C TYR A 85 -3.35 -5.92 14.10
N PRO A 86 -2.25 -6.54 14.58
CA PRO A 86 -2.26 -7.42 15.76
C PRO A 86 -2.88 -6.84 17.04
N ASN A 87 -2.85 -5.51 17.19
CA ASN A 87 -3.36 -4.80 18.37
C ASN A 87 -4.64 -3.98 18.10
N HIS A 88 -5.19 -4.03 16.88
CA HIS A 88 -6.37 -3.25 16.50
C HIS A 88 -7.45 -4.12 15.85
N SER A 89 -8.45 -3.43 15.31
CA SER A 89 -9.48 -3.98 14.45
C SER A 89 -8.93 -4.49 13.12
N PHE A 90 -9.75 -5.32 12.49
CA PHE A 90 -9.58 -5.75 11.12
C PHE A 90 -10.29 -4.73 10.21
N TYR A 91 -9.62 -4.23 9.18
CA TYR A 91 -10.17 -3.21 8.28
C TYR A 91 -10.35 -3.72 6.85
N THR A 92 -11.42 -3.30 6.20
CA THR A 92 -11.71 -3.63 4.80
C THR A 92 -11.98 -2.38 3.99
N THR A 93 -11.26 -2.24 2.88
CA THR A 93 -11.62 -1.29 1.81
C THR A 93 -12.28 -2.04 0.67
N ILE A 94 -13.46 -1.55 0.27
CA ILE A 94 -14.11 -1.98 -0.97
C ILE A 94 -13.53 -1.14 -2.11
N GLU A 95 -12.57 -1.69 -2.83
CA GLU A 95 -11.93 -1.05 -3.99
C GLU A 95 -12.84 -1.15 -5.21
N VAL A 96 -13.27 -0.02 -5.75
CA VAL A 96 -13.93 0.04 -7.06
C VAL A 96 -12.86 0.19 -8.14
N LEU A 97 -12.88 -0.72 -9.10
CA LEU A 97 -11.85 -0.85 -10.13
C LEU A 97 -12.40 -0.35 -11.48
N PRO A 98 -11.60 0.35 -12.29
CA PRO A 98 -12.03 0.87 -13.59
C PRO A 98 -12.15 -0.25 -14.64
N LYS A 99 -11.52 -1.39 -14.37
CA LYS A 99 -11.61 -2.62 -15.15
C LYS A 99 -11.40 -3.82 -14.22
N PRO A 100 -11.93 -4.99 -14.57
CA PRO A 100 -11.59 -6.23 -13.88
C PRO A 100 -10.07 -6.44 -13.85
N LEU A 101 -9.55 -6.74 -12.67
CA LEU A 101 -8.15 -7.17 -12.56
C LEU A 101 -8.02 -8.53 -13.22
N GLN A 102 -7.13 -8.63 -14.19
CA GLN A 102 -6.65 -9.92 -14.63
C GLN A 102 -5.76 -10.44 -13.50
N GLU A 103 -6.29 -11.36 -12.69
CA GLU A 103 -5.47 -12.11 -11.76
C GLU A 103 -4.37 -12.77 -12.58
N SER A 104 -3.14 -12.26 -12.48
CA SER A 104 -1.99 -13.03 -12.95
C SER A 104 -1.98 -14.28 -12.10
N ALA A 105 -2.19 -15.43 -12.72
CA ALA A 105 -1.97 -16.71 -12.07
C ALA A 105 -0.60 -16.61 -11.39
N SER A 106 -0.59 -16.74 -10.06
CA SER A 106 0.64 -16.72 -9.28
C SER A 106 1.36 -18.03 -9.59
N TYR A 107 2.03 -18.09 -10.74
CA TYR A 107 2.94 -19.18 -11.03
C TYR A 107 4.06 -19.06 -10.03
N GLN A 108 4.01 -19.94 -9.01
CA GLN A 108 5.08 -20.06 -8.04
C GLN A 108 6.35 -20.38 -8.82
N TYR A 109 7.27 -19.41 -8.86
CA TYR A 109 8.54 -19.61 -9.50
C TYR A 109 9.32 -20.66 -8.72
N ILE A 110 9.88 -21.64 -9.44
CA ILE A 110 10.75 -22.66 -8.86
C ILE A 110 12.18 -22.32 -9.29
N PRO A 111 13.05 -21.87 -8.36
CA PRO A 111 14.46 -21.61 -8.64
C PRO A 111 15.14 -22.81 -9.28
N LYS A 112 15.97 -22.57 -10.31
CA LYS A 112 16.62 -23.64 -11.08
C LYS A 112 18.08 -23.77 -10.64
N LYS A 113 18.56 -25.02 -10.51
CA LYS A 113 19.97 -25.30 -10.16
C LYS A 113 20.85 -25.28 -11.43
N PRO A 114 22.10 -24.78 -11.36
CA PRO A 114 22.68 -24.06 -10.22
C PRO A 114 22.02 -22.69 -10.02
N TYR A 115 21.83 -22.28 -8.76
CA TYR A 115 21.14 -21.03 -8.45
C TYR A 115 21.98 -19.82 -8.85
N ASP A 116 21.39 -18.93 -9.66
CA ASP A 116 21.99 -17.63 -9.94
C ASP A 116 21.74 -16.63 -8.79
N LEU A 117 22.28 -15.42 -8.90
CA LEU A 117 22.12 -14.38 -7.88
C LEU A 117 20.65 -14.02 -7.61
N ILE A 118 19.80 -14.07 -8.64
CA ILE A 118 18.37 -13.75 -8.54
C ILE A 118 17.65 -14.85 -7.75
N ASP A 119 17.93 -16.11 -8.09
CA ASP A 119 17.39 -17.29 -7.41
C ASP A 119 17.74 -17.28 -5.92
N ARG A 120 18.97 -16.91 -5.59
CA ARG A 120 19.44 -16.76 -4.21
C ARG A 120 18.65 -15.69 -3.45
N MET A 121 18.34 -14.55 -4.08
CA MET A 121 17.53 -13.50 -3.44
C MET A 121 16.08 -13.96 -3.22
N ILE A 122 15.50 -14.74 -4.13
CA ILE A 122 14.16 -15.32 -3.95
C ILE A 122 14.15 -16.25 -2.74
N ILE A 123 15.13 -17.16 -2.65
CA ILE A 123 15.26 -18.11 -1.54
C ILE A 123 15.44 -17.34 -0.22
N PHE A 124 16.38 -16.38 -0.21
CA PHE A 124 16.67 -15.55 0.95
C PHE A 124 15.43 -14.83 1.48
N LYS A 125 14.64 -14.17 0.60
CA LYS A 125 13.40 -13.48 0.98
C LYS A 125 12.43 -14.41 1.71
N ASP A 126 12.23 -15.61 1.20
CA ASP A 126 11.29 -16.59 1.75
C ASP A 126 11.77 -17.11 3.11
N GLU A 127 13.07 -17.43 3.22
CA GLU A 127 13.69 -17.87 4.49
C GLU A 127 13.67 -16.77 5.55
N ALA A 128 14.01 -15.54 5.17
CA ALA A 128 13.97 -14.36 6.01
C ALA A 128 12.57 -14.10 6.57
N ILE A 129 11.54 -14.09 5.73
CA ILE A 129 10.15 -13.91 6.18
C ILE A 129 9.73 -15.04 7.13
N LYS A 130 10.06 -16.30 6.81
CA LYS A 130 9.75 -17.44 7.68
C LYS A 130 10.43 -17.35 9.03
N LEU A 131 11.67 -16.86 9.08
CA LEU A 131 12.40 -16.67 10.33
C LEU A 131 11.65 -15.67 11.23
N TYR A 132 11.25 -14.53 10.67
CA TYR A 132 10.54 -13.47 11.40
C TYR A 132 9.15 -13.90 11.88
N LEU A 133 8.42 -14.65 11.06
CA LEU A 133 7.12 -15.20 11.48
C LEU A 133 7.26 -16.20 12.63
N LYS A 134 8.39 -16.91 12.73
CA LYS A 134 8.68 -17.86 13.83
C LYS A 134 9.27 -17.18 15.05
N GLN A 135 9.98 -16.07 14.87
CA GLN A 135 10.72 -15.37 15.91
C GLN A 135 10.52 -13.85 15.77
N PRO A 136 9.29 -13.34 16.04
CA PRO A 136 8.97 -11.93 15.83
C PRO A 136 9.80 -10.97 16.69
N GLN A 137 10.36 -11.44 17.81
CA GLN A 137 11.29 -10.67 18.65
C GLN A 137 12.58 -10.27 17.92
N LEU A 138 12.96 -10.98 16.84
CA LEU A 138 14.13 -10.64 16.04
C LEU A 138 13.91 -9.38 15.19
N ALA A 139 12.68 -8.87 15.13
CA ALA A 139 12.31 -7.70 14.34
C ALA A 139 12.44 -6.36 15.08
N SER A 140 13.02 -6.37 16.29
CA SER A 140 13.19 -5.16 17.12
C SER A 140 14.62 -4.92 17.55
N GLU A 141 15.58 -5.71 17.07
CA GLU A 141 16.89 -5.81 17.72
C GLU A 141 18.04 -5.21 16.91
N LEU A 142 17.92 -4.90 15.61
CA LEU A 142 19.13 -4.62 14.81
C LEU A 142 19.01 -3.49 13.77
N GLN A 143 20.16 -2.86 13.47
CA GLN A 143 20.32 -1.79 12.47
C GLN A 143 20.63 -2.39 11.10
N CYS A 144 20.02 -1.87 10.04
CA CYS A 144 20.33 -2.22 8.65
C CYS A 144 21.61 -1.50 8.20
N LEU A 145 22.63 -2.23 7.72
CA LEU A 145 23.89 -1.62 7.23
C LEU A 145 23.81 -1.19 5.75
N ASP A 146 22.88 -1.75 4.99
CA ASP A 146 22.55 -1.31 3.64
C ASP A 146 21.46 -0.23 3.67
N PHE A 147 21.18 0.45 2.55
CA PHE A 147 20.12 1.48 2.59
C PHE A 147 18.70 0.88 2.62
N HIS A 148 18.56 -0.42 2.39
CA HIS A 148 17.31 -1.17 2.59
C HIS A 148 17.65 -2.60 2.97
N CYS A 149 17.01 -3.10 4.02
CA CYS A 149 17.04 -4.51 4.35
C CYS A 149 15.62 -5.07 4.28
N LEU A 150 15.47 -6.23 3.65
CA LEU A 150 14.22 -6.98 3.64
C LEU A 150 13.79 -7.38 5.04
N VAL A 151 14.78 -7.67 5.87
CA VAL A 151 14.73 -8.04 7.28
C VAL A 151 15.93 -7.41 7.98
N GLU A 152 15.82 -7.06 9.26
CA GLU A 152 16.97 -6.62 10.06
C GLU A 152 18.09 -7.67 9.99
N GLU A 153 19.34 -7.20 10.00
CA GLU A 153 20.49 -8.09 9.95
C GLU A 153 20.47 -9.00 11.15
N HIS A 154 20.74 -10.28 10.96
CA HIS A 154 20.80 -11.25 12.04
C HIS A 154 21.94 -12.21 11.73
N SER A 155 22.61 -12.74 12.76
CA SER A 155 23.76 -13.64 12.59
C SER A 155 23.45 -14.84 11.69
N ILE A 156 22.21 -15.34 11.74
CA ILE A 156 21.68 -16.42 10.87
C ILE A 156 21.69 -16.04 9.38
N LEU A 157 21.48 -14.76 9.05
CA LEU A 157 21.35 -14.27 7.68
C LEU A 157 22.60 -13.53 7.18
N GLN A 158 23.59 -13.32 8.05
CA GLN A 158 24.76 -12.49 7.76
C GLN A 158 25.56 -13.02 6.57
N SER A 159 25.76 -14.34 6.49
CA SER A 159 26.56 -14.93 5.41
C SER A 159 25.95 -14.65 4.04
N GLU A 160 24.63 -14.73 3.91
CA GLU A 160 23.91 -14.44 2.67
C GLU A 160 23.95 -12.95 2.33
N LEU A 161 23.77 -12.08 3.34
CA LEU A 161 23.86 -10.63 3.18
C LEU A 161 25.25 -10.18 2.69
N ASP A 162 26.30 -10.72 3.30
CA ASP A 162 27.69 -10.43 2.90
C ASP A 162 27.97 -10.89 1.46
N ASP A 163 27.42 -12.04 1.07
CA ASP A 163 27.48 -12.52 -0.29
C ASP A 163 26.75 -11.58 -1.27
N PHE A 164 25.58 -11.03 -0.92
CA PHE A 164 24.91 -10.05 -1.78
C PHE A 164 25.73 -8.78 -1.97
N ARG A 165 26.29 -8.22 -0.89
CA ARG A 165 27.18 -7.04 -0.95
C ARG A 165 28.38 -7.26 -1.86
N LYS A 166 28.94 -8.47 -1.86
CA LYS A 166 30.07 -8.85 -2.71
C LYS A 166 29.66 -9.10 -4.16
N LEU A 167 28.58 -9.85 -4.38
CA LEU A 167 28.22 -10.40 -5.69
C LEU A 167 27.38 -9.45 -6.54
N VAL A 168 26.53 -8.61 -5.94
CA VAL A 168 25.68 -7.66 -6.69
C VAL A 168 26.53 -6.73 -7.57
N PRO A 169 27.58 -6.05 -7.08
CA PRO A 169 28.42 -5.21 -7.92
C PRO A 169 29.06 -5.95 -9.10
N GLN A 170 29.38 -7.23 -8.92
CA GLN A 170 30.03 -8.09 -9.92
C GLN A 170 29.04 -8.63 -10.96
N GLN A 171 27.75 -8.70 -10.63
CA GLN A 171 26.70 -9.33 -11.44
C GLN A 171 25.58 -8.35 -11.82
N MET A 172 25.84 -7.04 -11.81
CA MET A 172 24.82 -6.05 -12.19
C MET A 172 24.23 -6.25 -13.59
N VAL A 173 24.99 -6.83 -14.53
CA VAL A 173 24.47 -7.17 -15.87
C VAL A 173 23.32 -8.18 -15.77
N LEU A 174 23.42 -9.16 -14.87
CA LEU A 174 22.33 -10.12 -14.61
C LEU A 174 21.13 -9.41 -13.98
N VAL A 175 21.36 -8.55 -12.98
CA VAL A 175 20.31 -7.78 -12.31
C VAL A 175 19.54 -6.91 -13.31
N ASP A 176 20.25 -6.15 -14.16
CA ASP A 176 19.64 -5.27 -15.18
C ASP A 176 18.84 -6.05 -16.22
N LYS A 177 19.41 -7.15 -16.72
CA LYS A 177 18.72 -8.02 -17.67
C LYS A 177 17.43 -8.58 -17.07
N THR A 178 17.46 -8.94 -15.79
CA THR A 178 16.28 -9.47 -15.10
C THR A 178 15.24 -8.38 -14.88
N LEU A 179 15.61 -7.19 -14.40
CA LEU A 179 14.69 -6.08 -14.16
C LEU A 179 13.86 -5.73 -15.41
N LEU A 180 14.51 -5.64 -16.57
CA LEU A 180 13.90 -5.11 -17.78
C LEU A 180 13.29 -6.17 -18.71
N GLY A 181 13.71 -7.43 -18.60
CA GLY A 181 13.42 -8.44 -19.63
C GLY A 181 13.02 -9.83 -19.14
N ASP A 182 13.02 -10.09 -17.82
CA ASP A 182 12.59 -11.40 -17.32
C ASP A 182 11.07 -11.56 -17.44
N LYS A 183 10.63 -12.71 -17.95
CA LYS A 183 9.20 -13.04 -18.03
C LYS A 183 8.62 -13.44 -16.68
N ASN A 184 9.47 -13.81 -15.73
CA ASN A 184 9.05 -14.22 -14.42
C ASN A 184 9.01 -13.02 -13.46
N LEU A 185 7.81 -12.69 -12.99
CA LEU A 185 7.59 -11.58 -12.09
C LEU A 185 8.38 -11.69 -10.77
N GLU A 186 8.48 -12.89 -10.18
CA GLU A 186 9.18 -13.03 -8.89
C GLU A 186 10.70 -12.81 -9.05
N ARG A 187 11.28 -13.20 -10.19
CA ARG A 187 12.66 -12.86 -10.55
C ARG A 187 12.86 -11.37 -10.71
N GLN A 188 11.96 -10.68 -11.41
CA GLN A 188 12.01 -9.21 -11.54
C GLN A 188 11.97 -8.54 -10.15
N ARG A 189 11.03 -8.96 -9.29
CA ARG A 189 10.90 -8.44 -7.92
C ARG A 189 12.14 -8.67 -7.07
N ALA A 190 12.74 -9.86 -7.14
CA ALA A 190 13.99 -10.16 -6.46
C ALA A 190 15.14 -9.28 -6.96
N ALA A 191 15.21 -9.01 -8.27
CA ALA A 191 16.20 -8.09 -8.84
C ALA A 191 16.06 -6.65 -8.33
N ILE A 192 14.84 -6.18 -8.02
CA ILE A 192 14.63 -4.86 -7.38
C ILE A 192 15.31 -4.83 -6.01
N PHE A 193 15.08 -5.83 -5.16
CA PHE A 193 15.70 -5.88 -3.83
C PHE A 193 17.22 -6.01 -3.88
N LEU A 194 17.78 -6.64 -4.92
CA LEU A 194 19.23 -6.69 -5.12
C LEU A 194 19.85 -5.29 -5.36
N LEU A 195 19.08 -4.30 -5.82
CA LEU A 195 19.57 -2.93 -5.96
C LEU A 195 19.98 -2.31 -4.61
N ALA A 196 19.46 -2.81 -3.49
CA ALA A 196 19.83 -2.36 -2.15
C ALA A 196 21.33 -2.53 -1.84
N TYR A 197 21.97 -3.51 -2.48
CA TYR A 197 23.37 -3.88 -2.24
C TYR A 197 24.32 -3.31 -3.30
N TYR A 198 23.85 -2.42 -4.18
CA TYR A 198 24.69 -1.82 -5.22
C TYR A 198 25.29 -0.49 -4.74
N PRO A 199 26.62 -0.27 -4.81
CA PRO A 199 27.24 0.91 -4.23
C PRO A 199 26.99 2.22 -5.00
N ASN A 200 26.58 2.15 -6.28
CA ASN A 200 26.37 3.36 -7.08
C ASN A 200 24.93 3.88 -6.92
N HIS A 201 24.73 4.76 -5.94
CA HIS A 201 23.43 5.34 -5.59
C HIS A 201 22.75 6.08 -6.75
N LYS A 202 23.50 6.72 -7.67
CA LYS A 202 22.89 7.45 -8.81
C LYS A 202 22.25 6.46 -9.78
N LEU A 203 22.92 5.34 -10.03
CA LEU A 203 22.43 4.30 -10.92
C LEU A 203 21.23 3.57 -10.30
N ILE A 204 21.19 3.42 -8.96
CA ILE A 204 20.01 2.89 -8.27
C ILE A 204 18.81 3.78 -8.53
N LEU A 205 18.92 5.09 -8.27
CA LEU A 205 17.83 6.04 -8.47
C LEU A 205 17.31 5.99 -9.92
N GLN A 206 18.20 6.05 -10.91
CA GLN A 206 17.83 5.98 -12.32
C GLN A 206 17.01 4.72 -12.65
N ARG A 207 17.39 3.57 -12.08
CA ARG A 207 16.65 2.32 -12.26
C ARG A 207 15.30 2.35 -11.59
N LEU A 208 15.22 2.86 -10.35
CA LEU A 208 13.96 2.97 -9.63
C LEU A 208 12.98 3.88 -10.38
N GLU A 209 13.43 5.05 -10.84
CA GLU A 209 12.60 5.97 -11.64
C GLU A 209 12.08 5.31 -12.92
N THR A 210 12.93 4.53 -13.60
CA THR A 210 12.51 3.75 -14.78
C THR A 210 11.43 2.73 -14.42
N LEU A 211 11.60 2.00 -13.31
CA LEU A 211 10.68 0.96 -12.86
C LEU A 211 9.34 1.49 -12.34
N LEU A 212 9.25 2.77 -11.96
CA LEU A 212 7.96 3.39 -11.64
C LEU A 212 7.01 3.44 -12.85
N HIS A 213 7.52 3.36 -14.09
CA HIS A 213 6.68 3.29 -15.29
C HIS A 213 6.21 1.86 -15.63
N HIS A 214 6.55 0.87 -14.80
CA HIS A 214 6.21 -0.52 -15.07
C HIS A 214 4.70 -0.77 -14.93
N GLN A 215 4.12 -1.58 -15.82
CA GLN A 215 2.67 -1.85 -15.82
C GLN A 215 2.24 -2.80 -14.69
N ASN A 216 3.15 -3.65 -14.22
CA ASN A 216 2.87 -4.58 -13.13
C ASN A 216 2.96 -3.88 -11.78
N ARG A 217 1.85 -3.87 -11.04
CA ARG A 217 1.72 -3.26 -9.71
C ARG A 217 2.70 -3.77 -8.67
N PHE A 218 3.12 -5.04 -8.74
CA PHE A 218 4.07 -5.61 -7.77
C PHE A 218 5.48 -5.06 -7.97
N ILE A 219 5.86 -4.77 -9.22
CA ILE A 219 7.11 -4.08 -9.54
C ILE A 219 7.06 -2.64 -9.03
N VAL A 220 5.97 -1.91 -9.29
CA VAL A 220 5.78 -0.54 -8.78
C VAL A 220 5.79 -0.52 -7.25
N HIS A 221 5.08 -1.44 -6.60
CA HIS A 221 5.07 -1.58 -5.14
C HIS A 221 6.48 -1.75 -4.56
N ASP A 222 7.25 -2.72 -5.06
CA ASP A 222 8.60 -3.00 -4.54
C ASP A 222 9.57 -1.85 -4.87
N THR A 223 9.38 -1.18 -6.01
CA THR A 223 10.13 0.01 -6.42
C THR A 223 9.87 1.19 -5.49
N LEU A 224 8.60 1.51 -5.19
CA LEU A 224 8.23 2.58 -4.26
C LEU A 224 8.77 2.30 -2.85
N ARG A 225 8.71 1.04 -2.40
CA ARG A 225 9.29 0.65 -1.12
C ARG A 225 10.79 0.95 -1.08
N LEU A 226 11.53 0.55 -2.11
CA LEU A 226 12.97 0.77 -2.14
C LEU A 226 13.33 2.25 -2.33
N LEU A 227 12.52 3.00 -3.08
CA LEU A 227 12.68 4.45 -3.25
C LEU A 227 12.48 5.22 -1.94
N GLY A 228 11.49 4.85 -1.13
CA GLY A 228 11.26 5.50 0.17
C GLY A 228 12.46 5.35 1.10
N GLU A 229 13.01 4.14 1.20
CA GLU A 229 14.23 3.89 1.99
C GLU A 229 15.47 4.58 1.40
N TYR A 230 15.59 4.61 0.07
CA TYR A 230 16.65 5.38 -0.60
C TYR A 230 16.61 6.86 -0.19
N LEU A 231 15.42 7.49 -0.21
CA LEU A 231 15.27 8.91 0.11
C LEU A 231 15.54 9.22 1.58
N LYS A 232 15.29 8.29 2.51
CA LYS A 232 15.69 8.45 3.92
C LYS A 232 17.21 8.56 4.06
N HIS A 233 17.96 7.75 3.29
CA HIS A 233 19.42 7.73 3.32
C HIS A 233 20.05 8.88 2.51
N TYR A 234 19.39 9.29 1.42
CA TYR A 234 19.86 10.34 0.52
C TYR A 234 18.83 11.47 0.42
N PRO A 235 18.55 12.22 1.51
CA PRO A 235 17.43 13.16 1.57
C PRO A 235 17.52 14.29 0.54
N LYS A 236 18.72 14.68 0.11
CA LYS A 236 18.91 15.75 -0.89
C LYS A 236 18.62 15.31 -2.34
N THR A 237 18.12 14.10 -2.55
CA THR A 237 17.83 13.57 -3.88
C THR A 237 16.54 14.17 -4.42
N SER A 238 16.60 14.74 -5.63
CA SER A 238 15.41 15.16 -6.35
C SER A 238 14.71 13.96 -6.97
N VAL A 239 13.39 13.91 -6.83
CA VAL A 239 12.51 12.92 -7.47
C VAL A 239 11.29 13.62 -8.07
N ASN A 240 10.62 12.97 -9.02
CA ASN A 240 9.39 13.48 -9.61
C ASN A 240 8.21 13.26 -8.66
N ILE A 241 7.90 14.27 -7.81
CA ILE A 241 6.82 14.21 -6.83
C ILE A 241 5.47 13.96 -7.50
N LYS A 242 5.21 14.58 -8.65
CA LYS A 242 3.99 14.37 -9.43
C LYS A 242 3.80 12.91 -9.83
N GLN A 243 4.85 12.27 -10.34
CA GLN A 243 4.79 10.86 -10.72
C GLN A 243 4.46 9.98 -9.52
N ILE A 244 5.07 10.24 -8.36
CA ILE A 244 4.81 9.48 -7.13
C ILE A 244 3.37 9.73 -6.64
N SER A 245 2.91 10.98 -6.71
CA SER A 245 1.57 11.39 -6.27
C SER A 245 0.45 10.73 -7.08
N ASN A 246 0.69 10.44 -8.36
CA ASN A 246 -0.25 9.68 -9.19
C ASN A 246 -0.55 8.27 -8.64
N PHE A 247 0.33 7.70 -7.82
CA PHE A 247 0.08 6.40 -7.20
C PHE A 247 -0.85 6.48 -5.99
N LEU A 248 -1.15 7.66 -5.44
CA LEU A 248 -2.12 7.83 -4.36
C LEU A 248 -3.55 7.49 -4.81
N SER A 249 -3.84 7.57 -6.11
CA SER A 249 -5.12 7.13 -6.67
C SER A 249 -5.09 5.69 -7.21
N ALA A 250 -4.02 4.93 -6.97
CA ALA A 250 -3.95 3.54 -7.43
C ALA A 250 -5.04 2.69 -6.77
N HIS A 251 -5.65 1.76 -7.51
CA HIS A 251 -6.63 0.82 -6.95
C HIS A 251 -6.00 -0.37 -6.20
N ASP A 252 -4.68 -0.34 -6.04
CA ASP A 252 -3.92 -1.30 -5.27
C ASP A 252 -3.48 -0.64 -3.96
N LEU A 253 -4.07 -1.09 -2.86
CA LEU A 253 -3.81 -0.57 -1.52
C LEU A 253 -2.32 -0.58 -1.19
N ALA A 254 -1.60 -1.65 -1.54
CA ALA A 254 -0.19 -1.76 -1.22
C ALA A 254 0.63 -0.71 -1.98
N VAL A 255 0.33 -0.49 -3.26
CA VAL A 255 0.95 0.59 -4.05
C VAL A 255 0.68 1.97 -3.44
N ARG A 256 -0.58 2.27 -3.08
CA ARG A 256 -0.93 3.55 -2.43
C ARG A 256 -0.15 3.77 -1.13
N HIS A 257 -0.14 2.77 -0.26
CA HIS A 257 0.60 2.80 1.00
C HIS A 257 2.10 3.03 0.78
N LYS A 258 2.73 2.37 -0.21
CA LYS A 258 4.15 2.63 -0.49
C LYS A 258 4.41 4.00 -1.09
N ALA A 259 3.49 4.55 -1.87
CA ALA A 259 3.57 5.92 -2.34
C ALA A 259 3.50 6.92 -1.17
N LEU A 260 2.58 6.71 -0.21
CA LEU A 260 2.49 7.53 1.00
C LEU A 260 3.81 7.54 1.80
N LEU A 261 4.46 6.38 1.99
CA LEU A 261 5.75 6.31 2.66
C LEU A 261 6.85 7.12 1.95
N VAL A 262 6.85 7.14 0.61
CA VAL A 262 7.78 7.98 -0.17
C VAL A 262 7.47 9.46 0.06
N LEU A 263 6.20 9.86 -0.02
CA LEU A 263 5.79 11.25 0.14
C LEU A 263 5.99 11.76 1.57
N GLU A 264 5.83 10.92 2.60
CA GLU A 264 6.13 11.25 4.00
C GLU A 264 7.60 11.64 4.18
N VAL A 265 8.52 10.86 3.62
CA VAL A 265 9.96 11.17 3.65
C VAL A 265 10.25 12.52 3.01
N LEU A 266 9.58 12.84 1.90
CA LEU A 266 9.71 14.13 1.23
C LEU A 266 9.05 15.27 2.03
N ALA A 267 7.94 14.99 2.72
CA ALA A 267 7.21 15.96 3.54
C ALA A 267 8.00 16.44 4.77
N HIS A 268 8.99 15.66 5.24
CA HIS A 268 9.94 16.14 6.24
C HIS A 268 10.87 17.25 5.73
N GLN A 269 10.94 17.47 4.42
CA GLN A 269 11.81 18.46 3.79
C GLN A 269 11.01 19.67 3.31
N LYS A 270 11.23 20.82 3.96
CA LYS A 270 10.49 22.07 3.66
C LYS A 270 10.55 22.50 2.20
N CYS A 271 11.63 22.16 1.48
CA CYS A 271 11.76 22.49 0.06
C CYS A 271 10.72 21.79 -0.83
N HIS A 272 10.09 20.70 -0.37
CA HIS A 272 9.07 19.97 -1.13
C HIS A 272 7.63 20.31 -0.74
N HIS A 273 7.40 21.11 0.31
CA HIS A 273 6.04 21.35 0.84
C HIS A 273 5.07 21.95 -0.19
N LEU A 274 5.52 22.94 -0.96
CA LEU A 274 4.67 23.57 -1.98
C LEU A 274 4.31 22.60 -3.10
N GLU A 275 5.29 21.84 -3.60
CA GLU A 275 5.08 20.87 -4.68
C GLU A 275 4.18 19.72 -4.21
N LEU A 276 4.39 19.20 -3.00
CA LEU A 276 3.53 18.17 -2.40
C LEU A 276 2.09 18.66 -2.24
N LYS A 277 1.89 19.91 -1.79
CA LYS A 277 0.56 20.52 -1.72
C LYS A 277 -0.12 20.53 -3.09
N GLN A 278 0.61 20.94 -4.12
CA GLN A 278 0.08 21.09 -5.49
C GLN A 278 -0.23 19.74 -6.16
N GLU A 279 0.69 18.78 -6.04
CA GLU A 279 0.63 17.52 -6.79
C GLU A 279 -0.07 16.38 -6.04
N ALA A 280 -0.01 16.36 -4.69
CA ALA A 280 -0.57 15.30 -3.87
C ALA A 280 -1.79 15.73 -3.03
N GLY A 281 -1.96 17.04 -2.79
CA GLY A 281 -2.89 17.55 -1.79
C GLY A 281 -4.31 17.00 -1.89
N GLN A 282 -4.92 17.01 -3.09
CA GLN A 282 -6.28 16.49 -3.26
C GLN A 282 -6.36 14.99 -2.98
N ALA A 283 -5.39 14.21 -3.47
CA ALA A 283 -5.38 12.76 -3.26
C ALA A 283 -5.17 12.42 -1.78
N LEU A 284 -4.36 13.20 -1.06
CA LEU A 284 -4.19 13.06 0.39
C LEU A 284 -5.52 13.30 1.13
N LEU A 285 -6.32 14.30 0.73
CA LEU A 285 -7.64 14.52 1.33
C LEU A 285 -8.61 13.36 1.06
N GLU A 286 -8.55 12.74 -0.12
CA GLU A 286 -9.35 11.55 -0.41
C GLU A 286 -8.92 10.35 0.45
N LEU A 287 -7.62 10.17 0.68
CA LEU A 287 -7.08 9.10 1.53
C LEU A 287 -7.37 9.34 3.02
N LEU A 288 -7.47 10.60 3.45
CA LEU A 288 -7.90 10.99 4.80
C LEU A 288 -9.38 10.64 5.10
N LYS A 289 -10.17 10.29 4.08
CA LYS A 289 -11.55 9.81 4.28
C LYS A 289 -11.61 8.31 4.61
N LEU A 290 -10.52 7.57 4.35
CA LEU A 290 -10.47 6.12 4.55
C LEU A 290 -10.39 5.77 6.04
N LYS A 291 -10.72 4.53 6.38
CA LYS A 291 -10.68 4.01 7.76
C LYS A 291 -9.40 3.22 8.02
N GLN A 292 -8.79 2.67 6.98
CA GLN A 292 -7.55 1.90 7.09
C GLN A 292 -6.37 2.78 7.56
N PRO A 293 -5.75 2.49 8.72
CA PRO A 293 -4.68 3.32 9.30
C PRO A 293 -3.49 3.56 8.37
N ASN A 294 -3.05 2.54 7.62
CA ASN A 294 -1.90 2.65 6.71
C ASN A 294 -2.11 3.64 5.54
N ASN A 295 -3.33 4.08 5.27
CA ASN A 295 -3.60 5.15 4.32
C ASN A 295 -4.00 6.43 5.05
N HIS A 296 -4.97 6.33 5.97
CA HIS A 296 -5.55 7.47 6.70
C HIS A 296 -4.50 8.23 7.52
N GLU A 297 -3.79 7.52 8.41
CA GLU A 297 -2.87 8.15 9.35
C GLU A 297 -1.65 8.74 8.63
N LEU A 298 -1.12 8.04 7.62
CA LEU A 298 -0.02 8.57 6.81
C LEU A 298 -0.44 9.79 6.00
N ALA A 299 -1.64 9.79 5.40
CA ALA A 299 -2.15 10.95 4.69
C ALA A 299 -2.29 12.16 5.64
N TYR A 300 -2.84 11.93 6.84
CA TYR A 300 -2.92 12.95 7.89
C TYR A 300 -1.55 13.50 8.28
N GLN A 301 -0.57 12.62 8.56
CA GLN A 301 0.78 13.00 8.94
C GLN A 301 1.44 13.86 7.86
N ILE A 302 1.32 13.47 6.58
CA ILE A 302 1.83 14.25 5.45
C ILE A 302 1.15 15.63 5.41
N LEU A 303 -0.18 15.71 5.54
CA LEU A 303 -0.92 16.97 5.55
C LEU A 303 -0.45 17.89 6.68
N CYS A 304 -0.26 17.37 7.90
CA CYS A 304 0.30 18.13 9.03
C CYS A 304 1.72 18.62 8.73
N LEU A 305 2.59 17.76 8.18
CA LEU A 305 3.97 18.11 7.84
C LEU A 305 4.04 19.23 6.80
N ILE A 306 3.26 19.16 5.72
CA ILE A 306 3.33 20.15 4.63
C ILE A 306 2.55 21.43 4.93
N SER A 307 1.51 21.37 5.76
CA SER A 307 0.71 22.54 6.16
C SER A 307 1.29 23.29 7.36
N GLN A 308 2.08 22.60 8.19
CA GLN A 308 2.48 23.06 9.53
C GLN A 308 1.27 23.35 10.44
N LYS A 309 0.14 22.70 10.19
CA LYS A 309 -1.08 22.74 11.00
C LYS A 309 -1.32 21.40 11.70
N ASN A 310 -2.26 21.40 12.64
CA ASN A 310 -2.71 20.22 13.36
C ASN A 310 -4.24 20.27 13.54
N ASP A 311 -4.94 20.64 12.46
CA ASP A 311 -6.40 20.53 12.39
C ASP A 311 -6.79 19.06 12.56
N ALA A 312 -7.98 18.75 13.11
CA ALA A 312 -8.36 17.35 13.32
C ALA A 312 -8.39 16.58 11.99
N ASP A 313 -8.02 15.29 12.01
CA ASP A 313 -8.07 14.39 10.84
C ASP A 313 -9.48 14.24 10.24
N THR A 314 -10.51 14.59 11.00
CA THR A 314 -11.92 14.60 10.61
C THR A 314 -12.43 15.96 10.12
N ASP A 315 -11.64 17.04 10.25
CA ASP A 315 -12.01 18.40 9.80
C ASP A 315 -11.68 18.60 8.31
N LEU A 316 -12.32 17.80 7.46
CA LEU A 316 -12.18 17.91 6.01
C LEU A 316 -12.44 19.34 5.48
N PRO A 317 -13.40 20.14 6.01
CA PRO A 317 -13.56 21.54 5.60
C PRO A 317 -12.30 22.40 5.84
N ALA A 318 -11.66 22.30 7.01
CA ALA A 318 -10.43 23.05 7.30
C ALA A 318 -9.28 22.64 6.35
N TRP A 319 -9.12 21.34 6.12
CA TRP A 319 -8.10 20.82 5.21
C TRP A 319 -8.34 21.22 3.75
N ASN A 320 -9.59 21.16 3.26
CA ASN A 320 -9.94 21.64 1.92
C ASN A 320 -9.65 23.13 1.78
N LYS A 321 -10.05 23.94 2.76
CA LYS A 321 -9.76 25.38 2.76
C LYS A 321 -8.27 25.65 2.69
N TRP A 322 -7.46 24.95 3.51
CA TRP A 322 -6.01 25.08 3.46
C TRP A 322 -5.45 24.72 2.08
N LEU A 323 -5.98 23.68 1.43
CA LEU A 323 -5.54 23.26 0.09
C LEU A 323 -5.88 24.32 -0.98
N GLU A 324 -7.02 25.00 -0.84
CA GLU A 324 -7.46 26.08 -1.73
C GLU A 324 -6.70 27.40 -1.49
N ASP A 325 -6.32 27.68 -0.24
CA ASP A 325 -5.55 28.87 0.13
C ASP A 325 -4.17 28.85 -0.57
N GLY A 326 -3.93 29.77 -1.51
CA GLY A 326 -2.65 29.87 -2.24
C GLY A 326 -2.56 29.06 -3.53
N LYS A 327 -3.70 28.65 -4.11
CA LYS A 327 -3.81 28.37 -5.54
C LYS A 327 -3.63 29.63 -6.39
#